data_AF-A0A8C6UZP5-F1
#
_entry.id   AF-A0A8C6UZP5-F1
#
_cell.length_a   1.000
_cell.length_b   1.000
_cell.length_c   1.000
_cell.angle_alpha   90.00
_cell.angle_beta   90.00
_cell.angle_gamma   90.00
#
_symmetry.space_group_name_H-M   'P 1'
#
loop_
_entity.id
_entity.type
_entity.pdbx_description
1 polymer ?
#
loop_
_entity_poly.entity_id
_entity_poly.type
_entity_poly.pdbx_seq_one_letter_code
_entity_poly.pdbx_strand_id
1 'polypeptide(L)'
;LTSHINLGITLIQVKEWVLCVLQLMISYTFLNRKCYIDLKQAVISRSHEGPGEMGKAVNIPKDDQEKMKELFKINQFNLMASDMIALNRSLPDVRLDGCKTKVHPDDLPSTSIVIVFHNEAWSTLLRTVHSVINRSPRNLLVEIVLVDDASERDFLKKKLENYVRTLEVPVKVLRMEQRSGLIRARLRGAAATKGQVITFLDAHCECTVGWLEPLLARIKEDRTAVVCPIIDVISDETFEYMAGSDMTYGGFNWKLNFRWYPVPQREMDRRKGDRTLPVRTPTMAGGLFSIDKSYFEEIGSYDPGMDIWGGENLEMSFRIWQCGGSLEIVTCSHVGHVFRKATPYSFPGGTGQVINKNNRRLAEVWMDEFKDFFYIISPELPHTSKQYMKCIIKNRLMNYF
;
A
#
# COMPACT_ATOMS: atom_id res chain seq x y z
N LEU A 1 59.05 -48.92 44.86
CA LEU A 1 58.45 -47.59 45.19
C LEU A 1 58.25 -46.86 43.86
N THR A 2 57.10 -47.07 43.21
CA THR A 2 55.94 -46.12 43.13
C THR A 2 56.30 -44.85 42.35
N SER A 3 55.58 -44.37 41.33
CA SER A 3 54.17 -44.57 40.95
C SER A 3 53.91 -44.02 39.54
N HIS A 4 53.07 -44.72 38.77
CA HIS A 4 52.40 -44.20 37.58
C HIS A 4 51.33 -43.15 37.96
N ILE A 5 51.23 -42.06 37.20
CA ILE A 5 50.08 -41.14 37.24
C ILE A 5 49.26 -41.38 35.97
N ASN A 6 48.01 -41.80 36.19
CA ASN A 6 46.96 -42.03 35.19
C ASN A 6 46.37 -40.69 34.72
N LEU A 7 46.31 -40.46 33.41
CA LEU A 7 45.47 -39.45 32.78
C LEU A 7 44.21 -40.14 32.22
N GLY A 8 43.12 -40.11 32.98
CA GLY A 8 41.81 -40.60 32.55
C GLY A 8 40.81 -39.46 32.44
N ILE A 9 40.70 -38.84 31.27
CA ILE A 9 39.52 -38.03 30.90
C ILE A 9 38.58 -38.98 30.14
N THR A 10 37.41 -39.27 30.70
CA THR A 10 36.44 -40.18 30.07
C THR A 10 35.68 -39.46 28.95
N LEU A 11 35.38 -40.19 27.87
CA LEU A 11 34.62 -39.71 26.69
C LEU A 11 33.27 -39.05 27.02
N ILE A 12 32.71 -39.31 28.21
CA ILE A 12 31.44 -38.75 28.69
C ILE A 12 31.61 -37.27 29.06
N GLN A 13 32.71 -36.90 29.73
CA GLN A 13 32.99 -35.50 30.08
C GLN A 13 33.21 -34.62 28.85
N VAL A 14 33.80 -35.18 27.78
CA VAL A 14 33.99 -34.44 26.52
C VAL A 14 32.64 -34.16 25.83
N LYS A 15 31.69 -35.10 25.87
CA LYS A 15 30.35 -34.90 25.28
C LYS A 15 29.54 -33.83 26.01
N GLU A 16 29.56 -33.81 27.34
CA GLU A 16 28.85 -32.80 28.12
C GLU A 16 29.44 -31.39 27.92
N TRP A 17 30.76 -31.27 27.81
CA TRP A 17 31.42 -30.00 27.49
C TRP A 17 31.07 -29.50 26.09
N VAL A 18 31.04 -30.38 25.07
CA VAL A 18 30.67 -29.99 23.70
C VAL A 18 29.20 -29.56 23.62
N LEU A 19 28.29 -30.24 24.32
CA LEU A 19 26.88 -29.84 24.40
C LEU A 19 26.71 -28.48 25.11
N CYS A 20 27.44 -28.26 26.21
CA CYS A 20 27.39 -26.99 26.93
C CYS A 20 27.93 -25.82 26.09
N VAL A 21 29.03 -26.03 25.35
CA VAL A 21 29.59 -25.03 24.43
C VAL A 21 28.66 -24.76 23.25
N LEU A 22 28.02 -25.80 22.67
CA LEU A 22 27.02 -25.62 21.61
C LEU A 22 25.81 -24.84 22.11
N GLN A 23 25.33 -25.11 23.33
CA GLN A 23 24.16 -24.43 23.90
C GLN A 23 24.48 -22.99 24.31
N LEU A 24 25.69 -22.71 24.77
CA LEU A 24 26.23 -21.36 24.97
C LEU A 24 26.40 -20.62 23.63
N MET A 25 26.91 -21.27 22.59
CA MET A 25 27.07 -20.67 21.25
C MET A 25 25.73 -20.36 20.60
N ILE A 26 24.73 -21.25 20.74
CA ILE A 26 23.35 -21.03 20.27
C ILE A 26 22.72 -19.88 21.07
N SER A 27 22.84 -19.88 22.40
CA SER A 27 22.32 -18.79 23.24
C SER A 27 23.01 -17.45 22.93
N TYR A 28 24.31 -17.46 22.64
CA TYR A 28 25.09 -16.28 22.28
C TYR A 28 24.77 -15.78 20.87
N THR A 29 24.44 -16.66 19.92
CA THR A 29 23.97 -16.27 18.57
C THR A 29 22.52 -15.78 18.58
N PHE A 30 21.63 -16.34 19.39
CA PHE A 30 20.27 -15.84 19.59
C PHE A 30 20.24 -14.52 20.36
N LEU A 31 21.04 -14.37 21.43
CA LEU A 31 21.21 -13.08 22.13
C LEU A 31 21.81 -12.03 21.20
N ASN A 32 22.83 -12.36 20.40
CA ASN A 32 23.40 -11.40 19.46
C ASN A 32 22.45 -11.04 18.33
N ARG A 33 21.62 -11.96 17.81
CA ARG A 33 20.60 -11.59 16.79
C ARG A 33 19.54 -10.64 17.36
N LYS A 34 19.05 -10.90 18.57
CA LYS A 34 18.06 -10.03 19.24
C LYS A 34 18.66 -8.68 19.61
N CYS A 35 19.88 -8.67 20.16
CA CYS A 35 20.60 -7.46 20.51
C CYS A 35 21.07 -6.66 19.28
N TYR A 36 21.38 -7.29 18.15
CA TYR A 36 21.76 -6.61 16.90
C TYR A 36 20.56 -5.96 16.19
N ILE A 37 19.36 -6.53 16.32
CA ILE A 37 18.11 -5.92 15.85
C ILE A 37 17.76 -4.71 16.74
N ASP A 38 17.87 -4.86 18.07
CA ASP A 38 17.61 -3.76 19.01
C ASP A 38 18.67 -2.64 18.94
N LEU A 39 19.96 -2.96 18.70
CA LEU A 39 21.03 -1.97 18.55
C LEU A 39 20.96 -1.21 17.22
N LYS A 40 20.49 -1.83 16.13
CA LYS A 40 20.25 -1.09 14.87
C LYS A 40 19.03 -0.17 14.96
N GLN A 41 18.00 -0.54 15.72
CA GLN A 41 16.88 0.36 16.02
C GLN A 41 17.29 1.48 17.01
N ALA A 42 18.20 1.21 17.95
CA ALA A 42 18.67 2.21 18.91
C ALA A 42 19.67 3.23 18.32
N VAL A 43 20.41 2.88 17.26
CA VAL A 43 21.45 3.74 16.65
C VAL A 43 20.89 4.69 15.55
N ILE A 44 19.58 4.64 15.28
CA ILE A 44 18.84 5.61 14.46
C ILE A 44 17.79 6.32 15.32
N SER A 45 18.22 6.99 16.39
CA SER A 45 17.41 8.03 17.05
C SER A 45 18.19 9.33 17.09
N ARG A 46 18.56 9.82 15.91
CA ARG A 46 19.08 11.20 15.77
C ARG A 46 17.88 12.14 15.86
N SER A 47 17.68 12.68 17.08
CA SER A 47 16.71 13.71 17.48
C SER A 47 15.31 13.58 16.84
N HIS A 48 14.33 13.09 17.61
CA HIS A 48 12.89 13.17 17.30
C HIS A 48 12.37 14.63 17.36
N GLU A 49 13.20 15.59 16.97
CA GLU A 49 13.00 17.02 17.08
C GLU A 49 13.03 17.60 15.67
N GLY A 50 11.91 18.17 15.25
CA GLY A 50 11.76 18.75 13.93
C GLY A 50 10.29 18.88 13.54
N PRO A 51 9.96 19.68 12.52
CA PRO A 51 8.61 19.77 11.98
C PRO A 51 8.10 18.40 11.53
N GLY A 52 6.94 17.99 12.03
CA GLY A 52 6.25 16.78 11.59
C GLY A 52 6.77 15.46 12.16
N GLU A 53 7.77 15.49 13.04
CA GLU A 53 8.25 14.29 13.75
C GLU A 53 7.13 13.66 14.60
N MET A 54 7.15 12.35 14.72
CA MET A 54 6.07 11.54 15.31
C MET A 54 4.71 11.81 14.67
N GLY A 55 4.69 12.18 13.38
CA GLY A 55 3.46 12.48 12.65
C GLY A 55 2.69 13.71 13.12
N LYS A 56 3.31 14.62 13.89
CA LYS A 56 2.62 15.82 14.40
C LYS A 56 2.27 16.82 13.29
N ALA A 57 1.24 17.63 13.52
CA ALA A 57 0.86 18.72 12.61
C ALA A 57 1.97 19.77 12.46
N VAL A 58 2.22 20.21 11.23
CA VAL A 58 3.11 21.33 10.90
C VAL A 58 2.28 22.58 10.67
N ASN A 59 2.51 23.60 11.49
CA ASN A 59 1.85 24.90 11.39
C ASN A 59 2.73 25.88 10.62
N ILE A 60 2.21 26.44 9.54
CA ILE A 60 2.90 27.46 8.74
C ILE A 60 2.75 28.84 9.41
N PRO A 61 3.84 29.61 9.59
CA PRO A 61 3.79 30.97 10.12
C PRO A 61 2.78 31.85 9.37
N LYS A 62 2.18 32.82 10.07
CA LYS A 62 1.14 33.70 9.48
C LYS A 62 1.65 34.46 8.25
N ASP A 63 2.91 34.89 8.28
CA ASP A 63 3.54 35.67 7.21
C ASP A 63 3.72 34.85 5.92
N ASP A 64 3.78 33.52 6.02
CA ASP A 64 3.96 32.60 4.89
C ASP A 64 2.64 32.01 4.35
N GLN A 65 1.49 32.37 4.94
CA GLN A 65 0.19 31.76 4.60
C GLN A 65 -0.24 32.02 3.14
N GLU A 66 0.05 33.19 2.59
CA GLU A 66 -0.29 33.50 1.18
C GLU A 66 0.55 32.66 0.22
N LYS A 67 1.86 32.58 0.47
CA LYS A 67 2.78 31.74 -0.30
C LYS A 67 2.40 30.26 -0.20
N MET A 68 2.00 29.79 0.99
CA MET A 68 1.51 28.43 1.19
C MET A 68 0.29 28.15 0.33
N LYS A 69 -0.70 29.06 0.28
CA LYS A 69 -1.90 28.89 -0.56
C LYS A 69 -1.58 28.80 -2.05
N GLU A 70 -0.61 29.57 -2.54
CA GLU A 70 -0.17 29.48 -3.94
C GLU A 70 0.52 28.14 -4.22
N LEU A 71 1.42 27.69 -3.32
CA LEU A 71 2.06 26.39 -3.45
C LEU A 71 1.07 25.23 -3.33
N PHE A 72 0.01 25.36 -2.53
CA PHE A 72 -1.03 24.34 -2.38
C PHE A 72 -1.68 23.98 -3.71
N LYS A 73 -1.91 24.96 -4.59
CA LYS A 73 -2.57 24.75 -5.89
C LYS A 73 -1.81 23.78 -6.80
N ILE A 74 -0.49 23.69 -6.64
CA ILE A 74 0.42 22.95 -7.51
C ILE A 74 0.23 21.42 -7.39
N ASN A 75 0.04 20.91 -6.17
CA ASN A 75 -0.14 19.47 -5.92
C ASN A 75 -1.44 19.14 -5.17
N GLN A 76 -2.24 20.15 -4.79
CA GLN A 76 -3.47 20.03 -3.98
C GLN A 76 -3.20 19.46 -2.58
N PHE A 77 -2.07 19.84 -2.01
CA PHE A 77 -1.68 19.67 -0.60
C PHE A 77 -0.59 20.70 -0.24
N ASN A 78 -0.33 20.91 1.05
CA ASN A 78 0.60 21.90 1.56
C ASN A 78 2.07 21.51 1.30
N LEU A 79 2.59 21.91 0.13
CA LEU A 79 3.98 21.69 -0.25
C LEU A 79 4.98 22.30 0.73
N MET A 80 4.66 23.47 1.30
CA MET A 80 5.55 24.15 2.23
C MET A 80 5.73 23.32 3.51
N ALA A 81 4.63 22.80 4.07
CA ALA A 81 4.70 21.89 5.21
C ALA A 81 5.51 20.63 4.86
N SER A 82 5.24 20.01 3.70
CA SER A 82 6.02 18.85 3.26
C SER A 82 7.52 19.15 3.18
N ASP A 83 7.92 20.25 2.55
CA ASP A 83 9.33 20.58 2.35
C ASP A 83 10.08 20.88 3.67
N MET A 84 9.37 21.28 4.72
CA MET A 84 9.93 21.47 6.07
C MET A 84 10.15 20.15 6.85
N ILE A 85 9.45 19.08 6.47
CA ILE A 85 9.50 17.79 7.16
C ILE A 85 10.64 16.94 6.61
N ALA A 86 11.40 16.28 7.48
CA ALA A 86 12.47 15.37 7.09
C ALA A 86 11.95 14.17 6.25
N LEU A 87 12.66 13.80 5.17
CA LEU A 87 12.27 12.68 4.29
C LEU A 87 12.17 11.34 5.05
N ASN A 88 12.84 11.23 6.18
CA ASN A 88 12.89 10.07 7.07
C ASN A 88 12.20 10.32 8.43
N ARG A 89 11.27 11.29 8.52
CA ARG A 89 10.56 11.61 9.77
C ARG A 89 9.97 10.38 10.45
N SER A 90 9.95 10.36 11.78
CA SER A 90 9.30 9.30 12.54
C SER A 90 7.77 9.39 12.51
N LEU A 91 7.10 8.26 12.73
CA LEU A 91 5.65 8.14 12.78
C LEU A 91 5.23 7.40 14.06
N PRO A 92 4.01 7.65 14.59
CA PRO A 92 3.49 6.89 15.71
C PRO A 92 3.21 5.43 15.32
N ASP A 93 3.41 4.49 16.24
CA ASP A 93 2.97 3.10 16.04
C ASP A 93 1.48 2.99 16.39
N VAL A 94 0.64 3.12 15.36
CA VAL A 94 -0.83 3.11 15.46
C VAL A 94 -1.43 1.70 15.43
N ARG A 95 -0.61 0.66 15.32
CA ARG A 95 -1.08 -0.73 15.25
C ARG A 95 -1.76 -1.13 16.55
N LEU A 96 -2.73 -2.03 16.45
CA LEU A 96 -3.33 -2.69 17.61
C LEU A 96 -2.26 -3.42 18.44
N ASP A 97 -2.42 -3.49 19.76
CA ASP A 97 -1.41 -4.11 20.64
C ASP A 97 -1.12 -5.57 20.28
N GLY A 98 -2.15 -6.33 19.87
CA GLY A 98 -1.97 -7.71 19.39
C GLY A 98 -1.17 -7.82 18.09
N CYS A 99 -1.11 -6.76 17.28
CA CYS A 99 -0.28 -6.72 16.08
C CYS A 99 1.19 -6.46 16.39
N LYS A 100 1.51 -5.71 17.46
CA LYS A 100 2.89 -5.37 17.84
C LYS A 100 3.69 -6.59 18.28
N THR A 101 3.01 -7.60 18.82
CA THR A 101 3.63 -8.86 19.29
C THR A 101 3.49 -10.01 18.30
N LYS A 102 2.89 -9.79 17.12
CA LYS A 102 2.65 -10.83 16.13
C LYS A 102 3.96 -11.20 15.45
N VAL A 103 4.27 -12.50 15.44
CA VAL A 103 5.47 -13.04 14.79
C VAL A 103 5.06 -13.63 13.45
N HIS A 104 5.80 -13.28 12.41
CA HIS A 104 5.62 -13.81 11.06
C HIS A 104 6.72 -14.84 10.74
N PRO A 105 6.48 -15.79 9.82
CA PRO A 105 7.51 -16.71 9.35
C PRO A 105 8.72 -15.96 8.79
N ASP A 106 9.93 -16.52 8.92
CA ASP A 106 11.16 -15.89 8.39
C ASP A 106 11.26 -15.96 6.86
N ASP A 107 10.59 -16.94 6.25
CA ASP A 107 10.65 -17.30 4.83
C ASP A 107 9.48 -16.71 4.03
N LEU A 108 9.23 -15.41 4.19
CA LEU A 108 8.20 -14.68 3.43
C LEU A 108 8.60 -14.49 1.96
N PRO A 109 7.63 -14.41 1.03
CA PRO A 109 7.92 -14.12 -0.36
C PRO A 109 8.50 -12.72 -0.52
N SER A 110 9.46 -12.60 -1.43
CA SER A 110 10.08 -11.30 -1.74
C SER A 110 9.12 -10.39 -2.53
N THR A 111 9.22 -9.07 -2.35
CA THR A 111 8.35 -8.09 -3.02
C THR A 111 9.13 -7.06 -3.85
N SER A 112 8.52 -6.62 -4.94
CA SER A 112 8.89 -5.40 -5.67
C SER A 112 7.83 -4.33 -5.45
N ILE A 113 8.26 -3.15 -5.03
CA ILE A 113 7.36 -2.02 -4.80
C ILE A 113 7.23 -1.23 -6.11
N VAL A 114 6.00 -1.00 -6.57
CA VAL A 114 5.72 -0.17 -7.76
C VAL A 114 5.06 1.13 -7.31
N ILE A 115 5.70 2.25 -7.64
CA ILE A 115 5.20 3.59 -7.33
C ILE A 115 5.03 4.35 -8.64
N VAL A 116 3.79 4.62 -9.01
CA VAL A 116 3.49 5.46 -10.19
C VAL A 116 3.41 6.92 -9.76
N PHE A 117 4.01 7.81 -10.55
CA PHE A 117 3.94 9.24 -10.33
C PHE A 117 3.80 10.03 -11.63
N HIS A 118 3.14 11.17 -11.54
CA HIS A 118 3.07 12.17 -12.60
C HIS A 118 3.11 13.55 -11.94
N ASN A 119 4.11 14.38 -12.26
CA ASN A 119 4.25 15.73 -11.71
C ASN A 119 4.17 15.80 -10.17
N GLU A 120 4.64 14.77 -9.48
CA GLU A 120 4.59 14.71 -8.02
C GLU A 120 5.60 15.68 -7.37
N ALA A 121 5.34 16.08 -6.14
CA ALA A 121 6.30 16.86 -5.37
C ALA A 121 7.54 16.03 -5.01
N TRP A 122 8.71 16.67 -5.04
CA TRP A 122 9.98 16.03 -4.70
C TRP A 122 9.98 15.46 -3.27
N SER A 123 9.51 16.26 -2.31
CA SER A 123 9.50 15.89 -0.89
C SER A 123 8.57 14.71 -0.61
N THR A 124 7.35 14.68 -1.14
CA THR A 124 6.43 13.56 -0.93
C THR A 124 6.90 12.28 -1.61
N LEU A 125 7.30 12.35 -2.89
CA LEU A 125 7.80 11.19 -3.63
C LEU A 125 8.98 10.52 -2.91
N LEU A 126 9.97 11.32 -2.51
CA LEU A 126 11.13 10.77 -1.82
C LEU A 126 10.81 10.32 -0.40
N ARG A 127 9.90 10.99 0.31
CA ARG A 127 9.47 10.53 1.64
C ARG A 127 8.78 9.17 1.56
N THR A 128 8.00 8.91 0.51
CA THR A 128 7.46 7.57 0.23
C THR A 128 8.58 6.56 0.03
N VAL A 129 9.54 6.85 -0.86
CA VAL A 129 10.69 5.95 -1.12
C VAL A 129 11.50 5.68 0.15
N HIS A 130 11.81 6.70 0.93
CA HIS A 130 12.54 6.58 2.20
C HIS A 130 11.74 5.80 3.24
N SER A 131 10.42 6.01 3.34
CA SER A 131 9.58 5.26 4.28
C SER A 131 9.57 3.76 3.99
N VAL A 132 9.55 3.37 2.70
CA VAL A 132 9.67 1.98 2.26
C VAL A 132 11.04 1.43 2.61
N ILE A 133 12.12 2.10 2.24
CA ILE A 133 13.49 1.63 2.49
C ILE A 133 13.76 1.46 3.99
N ASN A 134 13.33 2.42 4.80
CA ASN A 134 13.66 2.46 6.22
C ASN A 134 12.82 1.50 7.06
N ARG A 135 11.64 1.08 6.58
CA ARG A 135 10.66 0.31 7.38
C ARG A 135 10.25 -1.02 6.74
N SER A 136 10.93 -1.45 5.69
CA SER A 136 10.77 -2.78 5.11
C SER A 136 12.02 -3.64 5.39
N PRO A 137 11.86 -4.92 5.78
CA PRO A 137 12.99 -5.82 5.94
C PRO A 137 13.80 -5.97 4.64
N ARG A 138 15.12 -5.80 4.74
CA ARG A 138 16.03 -5.77 3.57
C ARG A 138 16.05 -7.05 2.75
N ASN A 139 15.77 -8.19 3.37
CA ASN A 139 15.68 -9.48 2.71
C ASN A 139 14.38 -9.67 1.90
N LEU A 140 13.32 -8.92 2.23
CA LEU A 140 12.02 -9.00 1.55
C LEU A 140 11.89 -7.97 0.42
N LEU A 141 12.52 -6.80 0.56
CA LEU A 141 12.47 -5.73 -0.43
C LEU A 141 13.50 -5.94 -1.55
N VAL A 142 13.06 -6.44 -2.70
CA VAL A 142 13.93 -6.71 -3.87
C VAL A 142 14.36 -5.42 -4.55
N GLU A 143 13.38 -4.57 -4.86
CA GLU A 143 13.58 -3.32 -5.58
C GLU A 143 12.37 -2.39 -5.43
N ILE A 144 12.59 -1.11 -5.75
CA ILE A 144 11.54 -0.11 -5.92
C ILE A 144 11.54 0.33 -7.40
N VAL A 145 10.40 0.19 -8.05
CA VAL A 145 10.17 0.61 -9.44
C VAL A 145 9.33 1.88 -9.44
N LEU A 146 9.98 3.02 -9.67
CA LEU A 146 9.33 4.31 -9.87
C LEU A 146 8.91 4.42 -11.33
N VAL A 147 7.63 4.57 -11.63
CA VAL A 147 7.10 4.73 -12.98
C VAL A 147 6.65 6.18 -13.19
N ASP A 148 7.39 6.90 -14.02
CA ASP A 148 7.10 8.26 -14.44
C ASP A 148 6.11 8.25 -15.62
N ASP A 149 4.85 8.60 -15.36
CA ASP A 149 3.80 8.75 -16.37
C ASP A 149 3.90 10.11 -17.07
N ALA A 150 5.02 10.34 -17.77
CA ALA A 150 5.33 11.55 -18.53
C ALA A 150 5.25 12.86 -17.72
N SER A 151 6.03 12.96 -16.64
CA SER A 151 6.17 14.19 -15.87
C SER A 151 6.93 15.29 -16.63
N GLU A 152 6.48 16.53 -16.44
CA GLU A 152 7.04 17.71 -17.10
C GLU A 152 8.14 18.38 -16.25
N ARG A 153 8.06 18.25 -14.91
CA ARG A 153 8.95 18.93 -13.96
C ARG A 153 10.39 18.43 -14.04
N ASP A 154 11.34 19.34 -14.23
CA ASP A 154 12.74 18.99 -14.48
C ASP A 154 13.43 18.23 -13.34
N PHE A 155 13.03 18.49 -12.09
CA PHE A 155 13.58 17.77 -10.94
C PHE A 155 13.21 16.28 -10.92
N LEU A 156 12.15 15.87 -11.63
CA LEU A 156 11.74 14.46 -11.77
C LEU A 156 12.49 13.73 -12.89
N LYS A 157 13.33 14.45 -13.64
CA LYS A 157 14.13 13.91 -14.75
C LYS A 157 15.47 13.39 -14.23
N LYS A 158 16.58 13.87 -14.78
CA LYS A 158 17.93 13.43 -14.45
C LYS A 158 18.30 13.61 -12.97
N LYS A 159 17.76 14.63 -12.30
CA LYS A 159 18.00 14.87 -10.86
C LYS A 159 17.48 13.72 -10.00
N LEU A 160 16.26 13.24 -10.28
CA LEU A 160 15.67 12.10 -9.58
C LEU A 160 16.49 10.82 -9.83
N GLU A 161 16.84 10.52 -11.08
CA GLU A 161 17.65 9.35 -11.42
C GLU A 161 19.00 9.34 -10.69
N ASN A 162 19.68 10.49 -10.66
CA ASN A 162 20.96 10.62 -9.96
C ASN A 162 20.79 10.42 -8.46
N TYR A 163 19.72 10.96 -7.86
CA TYR A 163 19.45 10.81 -6.44
C TYR A 163 19.18 9.35 -6.07
N VAL A 164 18.26 8.68 -6.77
CA VAL A 164 17.83 7.32 -6.39
C VAL A 164 18.90 6.26 -6.60
N ARG A 165 19.88 6.50 -7.50
CA ARG A 165 21.06 5.64 -7.66
C ARG A 165 21.97 5.59 -6.43
N THR A 166 21.87 6.57 -5.53
CA THR A 166 22.68 6.62 -4.30
C THR A 166 22.03 5.87 -3.13
N LEU A 167 20.80 5.39 -3.29
CA LEU A 167 20.07 4.71 -2.23
C LEU A 167 20.57 3.28 -2.05
N GLU A 168 20.44 2.78 -0.82
CA GLU A 168 20.95 1.45 -0.46
C GLU A 168 20.15 0.31 -1.09
N VAL A 169 18.88 0.54 -1.45
CA VAL A 169 18.01 -0.42 -2.15
C VAL A 169 18.04 -0.10 -3.63
N PRO A 170 18.04 -1.11 -4.53
CA PRO A 170 17.89 -0.87 -5.96
C PRO A 170 16.58 -0.12 -6.27
N VAL A 171 16.71 1.14 -6.69
CA VAL A 171 15.58 1.96 -7.15
C VAL A 171 15.74 2.25 -8.64
N LYS A 172 14.74 1.89 -9.43
CA LYS A 172 14.72 2.11 -10.89
C LYS A 172 13.66 3.13 -11.25
N VAL A 173 13.99 4.03 -12.17
CA VAL A 173 13.03 4.96 -12.77
C VAL A 173 12.70 4.47 -14.18
N LEU A 174 11.44 4.13 -14.42
CA LEU A 174 10.90 3.81 -15.73
C LEU A 174 10.15 5.04 -16.25
N ARG A 175 10.46 5.46 -17.47
CA ARG A 175 9.79 6.61 -18.10
C ARG A 175 8.82 6.15 -19.17
N MET A 176 7.62 6.71 -19.14
CA MET A 176 6.66 6.59 -20.22
C MET A 176 6.89 7.70 -21.25
N GLU A 177 6.80 7.36 -22.53
CA GLU A 177 7.00 8.32 -23.63
C GLU A 177 5.89 9.37 -23.70
N GLN A 178 4.67 8.97 -23.31
CA GLN A 178 3.48 9.82 -23.31
C GLN A 178 2.63 9.55 -22.07
N ARG A 179 1.84 10.56 -21.69
CA ARG A 179 0.88 10.47 -20.58
C ARG A 179 -0.17 9.40 -20.90
N SER A 180 -0.06 8.26 -20.23
CA SER A 180 -0.85 7.07 -20.49
C SER A 180 -1.82 6.75 -19.34
N GLY A 181 -1.62 7.35 -18.16
CA GLY A 181 -2.48 7.16 -17.01
C GLY A 181 -1.94 6.19 -15.97
N LEU A 182 -2.50 6.27 -14.76
CA LEU A 182 -2.17 5.42 -13.62
C LEU A 182 -2.23 3.94 -13.97
N ILE A 183 -3.28 3.52 -14.68
CA ILE A 183 -3.56 2.11 -14.97
C ILE A 183 -2.47 1.51 -15.86
N ARG A 184 -2.16 2.17 -16.98
CA ARG A 184 -1.12 1.71 -17.92
C ARG A 184 0.28 1.85 -17.33
N ALA A 185 0.52 2.88 -16.52
CA ALA A 185 1.76 3.02 -15.78
C ALA A 185 1.97 1.89 -14.76
N ARG A 186 0.92 1.47 -14.04
CA ARG A 186 0.97 0.31 -13.14
C ARG A 186 1.26 -0.97 -13.90
N LEU A 187 0.62 -1.20 -15.05
CA LEU A 187 0.93 -2.34 -15.93
C LEU A 187 2.40 -2.35 -16.37
N ARG A 188 2.93 -1.18 -16.78
CA ARG A 188 4.34 -1.04 -17.17
C ARG A 188 5.29 -1.34 -16.02
N GLY A 189 4.98 -0.86 -14.82
CA GLY A 189 5.74 -1.12 -13.60
C GLY A 189 5.71 -2.59 -13.20
N ALA A 190 4.51 -3.18 -13.15
CA ALA A 190 4.27 -4.59 -12.83
C ALA A 190 5.10 -5.52 -13.73
N ALA A 191 5.07 -5.28 -15.05
CA ALA A 191 5.84 -6.07 -16.02
C ALA A 191 7.36 -5.99 -15.82
N ALA A 192 7.87 -4.95 -15.16
CA ALA A 192 9.30 -4.76 -14.91
C ALA A 192 9.78 -5.28 -13.54
N THR A 193 8.88 -5.75 -12.68
CA THR A 193 9.20 -6.25 -11.33
C THR A 193 9.90 -7.60 -11.35
N LYS A 194 10.75 -7.86 -10.35
CA LYS A 194 11.44 -9.14 -10.16
C LYS A 194 11.00 -9.94 -8.93
N GLY A 195 10.30 -9.29 -8.00
CA GLY A 195 9.79 -9.93 -6.78
C GLY A 195 8.70 -10.97 -7.07
N GLN A 196 8.49 -11.86 -6.11
CA GLN A 196 7.39 -12.84 -6.14
C GLN A 196 6.03 -12.14 -5.93
N VAL A 197 6.02 -11.10 -5.11
CA VAL A 197 4.86 -10.23 -4.87
C VAL A 197 5.08 -8.87 -5.50
N ILE A 198 4.01 -8.27 -6.01
CA ILE A 198 3.98 -6.87 -6.42
C ILE A 198 3.22 -6.09 -5.35
N THR A 199 3.84 -5.05 -4.80
CA THR A 199 3.19 -4.12 -3.87
C THR A 199 3.07 -2.76 -4.53
N PHE A 200 1.85 -2.31 -4.79
CA PHE A 200 1.58 -0.98 -5.34
C PHE A 200 1.44 0.03 -4.20
N LEU A 201 2.06 1.20 -4.37
CA LEU A 201 1.89 2.37 -3.52
C LEU A 201 1.71 3.61 -4.39
N ASP A 202 0.96 4.59 -3.88
CA ASP A 202 0.92 5.92 -4.49
C ASP A 202 2.15 6.75 -4.07
N ALA A 203 2.47 7.78 -4.84
CA ALA A 203 3.71 8.57 -4.69
C ALA A 203 3.71 9.58 -3.52
N HIS A 204 2.71 9.51 -2.65
CA HIS A 204 2.51 10.40 -1.51
C HIS A 204 1.97 9.61 -0.31
N CYS A 205 2.67 8.50 -0.05
CA CYS A 205 2.43 7.61 1.07
C CYS A 205 3.58 7.64 2.08
N GLU A 206 3.32 7.21 3.31
CA GLU A 206 4.35 6.92 4.30
C GLU A 206 4.04 5.59 5.00
N CYS A 207 4.90 4.60 4.78
CA CYS A 207 4.79 3.29 5.42
C CYS A 207 5.12 3.39 6.92
N THR A 208 4.42 2.61 7.75
CA THR A 208 4.70 2.50 9.20
C THR A 208 5.62 1.33 9.53
N VAL A 209 6.02 1.19 10.79
CA VAL A 209 6.84 0.05 11.23
C VAL A 209 6.01 -1.24 11.18
N GLY A 210 6.58 -2.30 10.59
CA GLY A 210 5.94 -3.61 10.49
C GLY A 210 4.77 -3.66 9.51
N TRP A 211 4.75 -2.76 8.52
CA TRP A 211 3.68 -2.68 7.53
C TRP A 211 3.72 -3.82 6.50
N LEU A 212 4.90 -4.36 6.17
CA LEU A 212 5.06 -5.21 5.00
C LEU A 212 4.86 -6.69 5.31
N GLU A 213 5.40 -7.15 6.42
CA GLU A 213 5.42 -8.55 6.85
C GLU A 213 4.01 -9.15 6.97
N PRO A 214 3.00 -8.45 7.55
CA PRO A 214 1.63 -8.97 7.62
C PRO A 214 1.00 -9.17 6.23
N LEU A 215 1.32 -8.30 5.25
CA LEU A 215 0.80 -8.41 3.88
C LEU A 215 1.38 -9.64 3.19
N LEU A 216 2.70 -9.80 3.26
CA LEU A 216 3.41 -10.91 2.63
C LEU A 216 3.08 -12.26 3.29
N ALA A 217 2.91 -12.27 4.62
CA ALA A 217 2.46 -13.46 5.34
C ALA A 217 1.10 -13.94 4.85
N ARG A 218 0.15 -13.02 4.62
CA ARG A 218 -1.18 -13.40 4.16
C ARG A 218 -1.18 -13.94 2.72
N ILE A 219 -0.40 -13.35 1.82
CA ILE A 219 -0.23 -13.87 0.45
C ILE A 219 0.46 -15.24 0.45
N LYS A 220 1.40 -15.45 1.39
CA LYS A 220 2.06 -16.75 1.54
C LYS A 220 1.07 -17.85 1.94
N GLU A 221 0.16 -17.55 2.86
CA GLU A 221 -0.89 -18.49 3.28
C GLU A 221 -1.87 -18.79 2.16
N ASP A 222 -2.19 -17.80 1.34
CA ASP A 222 -3.10 -17.92 0.21
C ASP A 222 -2.66 -17.02 -0.95
N ARG A 223 -2.09 -17.63 -1.99
CA ARG A 223 -1.54 -16.92 -3.15
C ARG A 223 -2.60 -16.11 -3.91
N THR A 224 -3.88 -16.50 -3.85
CA THR A 224 -4.97 -15.80 -4.53
C THR A 224 -5.59 -14.69 -3.68
N ALA A 225 -5.08 -14.48 -2.45
CA ALA A 225 -5.45 -13.35 -1.62
C ALA A 225 -4.74 -12.08 -2.08
N VAL A 226 -5.54 -11.06 -2.39
CA VAL A 226 -5.09 -9.69 -2.64
C VAL A 226 -5.29 -8.88 -1.38
N VAL A 227 -4.23 -8.26 -0.89
CA VAL A 227 -4.21 -7.69 0.45
C VAL A 227 -3.93 -6.19 0.44
N CYS A 228 -4.73 -5.44 1.17
CA CYS A 228 -4.58 -3.99 1.37
C CYS A 228 -4.13 -3.70 2.81
N PRO A 229 -3.26 -2.70 3.04
CA PRO A 229 -3.08 -2.16 4.37
C PRO A 229 -4.32 -1.37 4.82
N ILE A 230 -4.43 -1.08 6.11
CA ILE A 230 -5.22 0.06 6.56
C ILE A 230 -4.56 1.33 6.02
N ILE A 231 -5.37 2.15 5.35
CA ILE A 231 -4.92 3.42 4.79
C ILE A 231 -5.18 4.49 5.84
N ASP A 232 -4.10 4.96 6.46
CA ASP A 232 -4.13 6.06 7.42
C ASP A 232 -4.15 7.40 6.68
N VAL A 233 -4.62 8.46 7.34
CA VAL A 233 -4.77 9.78 6.73
C VAL A 233 -3.55 10.63 7.06
N ILE A 234 -2.87 11.13 6.03
CA ILE A 234 -1.93 12.25 6.15
C ILE A 234 -2.67 13.51 5.72
N SER A 235 -2.80 14.48 6.62
CA SER A 235 -3.49 15.74 6.35
C SER A 235 -2.86 16.48 5.16
N ASP A 236 -3.68 16.88 4.18
CA ASP A 236 -3.24 17.72 3.06
C ASP A 236 -2.90 19.15 3.50
N GLU A 237 -3.33 19.58 4.68
CA GLU A 237 -3.09 20.93 5.21
C GLU A 237 -1.87 21.00 6.13
N THR A 238 -1.72 20.03 7.04
CA THR A 238 -0.71 20.08 8.12
C THR A 238 0.29 18.93 8.08
N PHE A 239 0.11 17.94 7.20
CA PHE A 239 0.90 16.70 7.18
C PHE A 239 0.87 15.89 8.49
N GLU A 240 -0.11 16.16 9.35
CA GLU A 240 -0.41 15.33 10.52
C GLU A 240 -0.80 13.91 10.10
N TYR A 241 -0.29 12.93 10.82
CA TYR A 241 -0.60 11.52 10.63
C TYR A 241 -1.73 11.10 11.56
N MET A 242 -2.85 10.66 10.99
CA MET A 242 -4.04 10.23 11.71
C MET A 242 -4.35 8.77 11.38
N ALA A 243 -4.47 7.94 12.41
CA ALA A 243 -4.78 6.52 12.26
C ALA A 243 -6.12 6.32 11.55
N GLY A 244 -6.13 5.44 10.56
CA GLY A 244 -7.32 4.90 9.93
C GLY A 244 -8.03 3.91 10.85
N SER A 245 -9.25 3.55 10.45
CA SER A 245 -10.08 2.61 11.23
C SER A 245 -9.88 1.18 10.74
N ASP A 246 -9.72 0.24 11.66
CA ASP A 246 -9.78 -1.22 11.42
C ASP A 246 -11.23 -1.74 11.38
N MET A 247 -12.21 -0.85 11.57
CA MET A 247 -13.64 -1.12 11.58
C MET A 247 -14.34 -0.61 10.33
N THR A 248 -13.58 -0.33 9.26
CA THR A 248 -14.12 0.00 7.94
C THR A 248 -13.72 -1.02 6.89
N TYR A 249 -14.56 -1.17 5.88
CA TYR A 249 -14.31 -1.97 4.68
C TYR A 249 -14.79 -1.23 3.44
N GLY A 250 -14.27 -1.60 2.29
CA GLY A 250 -14.56 -0.97 1.01
C GLY A 250 -15.84 -1.49 0.38
N GLY A 251 -16.67 -0.56 -0.07
CA GLY A 251 -17.82 -0.82 -0.94
C GLY A 251 -17.93 0.23 -2.03
N PHE A 252 -19.09 0.29 -2.66
CA PHE A 252 -19.37 1.27 -3.71
C PHE A 252 -20.86 1.60 -3.73
N ASN A 253 -21.20 2.78 -4.25
CA ASN A 253 -22.59 3.12 -4.57
C ASN A 253 -22.91 2.78 -6.04
N TRP A 254 -24.18 2.83 -6.42
CA TRP A 254 -24.60 2.53 -7.80
C TRP A 254 -24.14 3.55 -8.87
N LYS A 255 -23.46 4.64 -8.48
CA LYS A 255 -22.68 5.48 -9.42
C LYS A 255 -21.28 4.95 -9.68
N LEU A 256 -20.95 3.79 -9.13
CA LEU A 256 -19.62 3.18 -9.16
C LEU A 256 -18.55 4.06 -8.51
N ASN A 257 -18.94 4.83 -7.48
CA ASN A 257 -18.00 5.54 -6.63
C ASN A 257 -17.66 4.70 -5.41
N PHE A 258 -16.36 4.53 -5.15
CA PHE A 258 -15.86 3.88 -3.95
C PHE A 258 -16.33 4.60 -2.67
N ARG A 259 -16.64 3.81 -1.64
CA ARG A 259 -17.07 4.29 -0.32
C ARG A 259 -16.54 3.38 0.78
N TRP A 260 -16.22 3.98 1.92
CA TRP A 260 -15.96 3.25 3.16
C TRP A 260 -17.27 3.02 3.90
N TYR A 261 -17.47 1.80 4.38
CA TYR A 261 -18.62 1.40 5.19
C TYR A 261 -18.13 0.79 6.51
N PRO A 262 -18.94 0.76 7.58
CA PRO A 262 -18.59 0.04 8.80
C PRO A 262 -18.56 -1.47 8.55
N VAL A 263 -17.60 -2.17 9.17
CA VAL A 263 -17.49 -3.63 9.07
C VAL A 263 -18.78 -4.28 9.59
N PRO A 264 -19.43 -5.17 8.79
CA PRO A 264 -20.70 -5.78 9.18
C PRO A 264 -20.51 -6.84 10.28
N GLN A 265 -21.54 -7.07 11.09
CA GLN A 265 -21.49 -8.03 12.20
C GLN A 265 -21.04 -9.43 11.77
N ARG A 266 -21.48 -9.90 10.59
CA ARG A 266 -21.06 -11.20 10.02
C ARG A 266 -19.53 -11.37 9.93
N GLU A 267 -18.81 -10.28 9.67
CA GLU A 267 -17.36 -10.29 9.53
C GLU A 267 -16.66 -10.16 10.89
N MET A 268 -17.32 -9.52 11.86
CA MET A 268 -16.89 -9.54 13.27
C MET A 268 -17.01 -10.96 13.85
N ASP A 269 -18.14 -11.63 13.59
CA ASP A 269 -18.41 -12.98 14.06
C ASP A 269 -17.43 -14.00 13.46
N ARG A 270 -17.13 -13.89 12.15
CA ARG A 270 -16.12 -14.71 11.46
C ARG A 270 -14.76 -14.64 12.13
N ARG A 271 -14.36 -13.44 12.57
CA ARG A 271 -13.09 -13.19 13.27
C ARG A 271 -13.12 -13.55 14.75
N LYS A 272 -14.28 -13.93 15.30
CA LYS A 272 -14.46 -14.31 16.72
C LYS A 272 -13.91 -13.26 17.70
N GLY A 273 -14.02 -11.98 17.34
CA GLY A 273 -13.51 -10.86 18.13
C GLY A 273 -12.01 -10.54 17.97
N ASP A 274 -11.23 -11.34 17.22
CA ASP A 274 -9.83 -11.02 16.94
C ASP A 274 -9.71 -9.94 15.85
N ARG A 275 -9.46 -8.71 16.28
CA ARG A 275 -9.29 -7.54 15.41
C ARG A 275 -7.97 -7.55 14.64
N THR A 276 -7.02 -8.43 14.97
CA THR A 276 -5.74 -8.58 14.26
C THR A 276 -5.84 -9.47 13.02
N LEU A 277 -7.00 -10.11 12.82
CA LEU A 277 -7.28 -10.89 11.62
C LEU A 277 -7.72 -9.98 10.47
N PRO A 278 -7.30 -10.29 9.22
CA PRO A 278 -7.71 -9.54 8.04
C PRO A 278 -9.24 -9.47 7.90
N VAL A 279 -9.72 -8.32 7.41
CA VAL A 279 -11.12 -8.05 7.09
C VAL A 279 -11.37 -8.35 5.62
N ARG A 280 -12.32 -9.24 5.29
CA ARG A 280 -12.74 -9.42 3.89
C ARG A 280 -13.48 -8.18 3.40
N THR A 281 -13.06 -7.62 2.28
CA THR A 281 -13.61 -6.39 1.72
C THR A 281 -14.17 -6.61 0.31
N PRO A 282 -15.42 -6.19 0.01
CA PRO A 282 -15.99 -6.27 -1.33
C PRO A 282 -15.17 -5.52 -2.37
N THR A 283 -14.63 -4.35 -2.01
CA THR A 283 -13.81 -3.53 -2.89
C THR A 283 -12.60 -2.96 -2.16
N MET A 284 -11.60 -2.53 -2.93
CA MET A 284 -10.44 -1.78 -2.43
C MET A 284 -10.48 -0.33 -2.91
N ALA A 285 -9.79 0.56 -2.18
CA ALA A 285 -9.54 1.92 -2.64
C ALA A 285 -8.68 1.92 -3.93
N GLY A 286 -7.80 0.93 -4.09
CA GLY A 286 -7.01 0.69 -5.30
C GLY A 286 -5.62 1.32 -5.29
N GLY A 287 -5.38 2.36 -4.49
CA GLY A 287 -4.08 3.01 -4.36
C GLY A 287 -2.97 2.07 -3.87
N LEU A 288 -3.26 1.34 -2.79
CA LEU A 288 -2.29 0.56 -2.04
C LEU A 288 -2.77 -0.89 -1.89
N PHE A 289 -2.03 -1.85 -2.44
CA PHE A 289 -2.29 -3.28 -2.26
C PHE A 289 -1.07 -4.12 -2.64
N SER A 290 -1.03 -5.35 -2.15
CA SER A 290 -0.05 -6.37 -2.55
C SER A 290 -0.76 -7.57 -3.16
N ILE A 291 -0.14 -8.14 -4.19
CA ILE A 291 -0.66 -9.29 -4.93
C ILE A 291 0.49 -10.18 -5.39
N ASP A 292 0.30 -11.50 -5.36
CA ASP A 292 1.23 -12.44 -5.99
C ASP A 292 1.38 -12.11 -7.48
N LYS A 293 2.62 -12.04 -7.96
CA LYS A 293 2.92 -11.61 -9.33
C LYS A 293 2.28 -12.54 -10.37
N SER A 294 2.39 -13.84 -10.17
CA SER A 294 1.80 -14.83 -11.09
C SER A 294 0.28 -14.75 -11.06
N TYR A 295 -0.32 -14.57 -9.88
CA TYR A 295 -1.77 -14.43 -9.76
C TYR A 295 -2.27 -13.15 -10.44
N PHE A 296 -1.55 -12.03 -10.32
CA PHE A 296 -1.87 -10.78 -11.03
C PHE A 296 -1.89 -10.98 -12.55
N GLU A 297 -0.94 -11.75 -13.11
CA GLU A 297 -0.89 -12.08 -14.53
C GLU A 297 -2.00 -13.06 -14.94
N GLU A 298 -2.28 -14.09 -14.13
CA GLU A 298 -3.32 -15.10 -14.37
C GLU A 298 -4.72 -14.51 -14.46
N ILE A 299 -5.06 -13.55 -13.60
CA ILE A 299 -6.34 -12.84 -13.66
C ILE A 299 -6.35 -11.74 -14.74
N GLY A 300 -5.30 -11.61 -15.54
CA GLY A 300 -5.26 -10.66 -16.66
C GLY A 300 -4.92 -9.22 -16.24
N SER A 301 -4.24 -9.02 -15.12
CA SER A 301 -3.63 -7.74 -14.71
C SER A 301 -4.61 -6.57 -14.55
N TYR A 302 -4.60 -5.53 -15.39
CA TYR A 302 -5.66 -4.50 -15.46
C TYR A 302 -6.18 -4.43 -16.88
N ASP A 303 -7.44 -4.01 -17.05
CA ASP A 303 -7.99 -3.71 -18.38
C ASP A 303 -7.19 -2.57 -19.07
N PRO A 304 -6.42 -2.86 -20.13
CA PRO A 304 -5.60 -1.84 -20.80
C PRO A 304 -6.43 -0.80 -21.56
N GLY A 305 -7.73 -1.07 -21.76
CA GLY A 305 -8.69 -0.19 -22.39
C GLY A 305 -9.24 0.91 -21.47
N MET A 306 -8.93 0.87 -20.18
CA MET A 306 -9.20 1.98 -19.26
C MET A 306 -8.17 3.10 -19.41
N ASP A 307 -8.64 4.34 -19.27
CA ASP A 307 -7.81 5.54 -19.45
C ASP A 307 -7.60 6.30 -18.15
N ILE A 308 -6.40 6.88 -17.99
CA ILE A 308 -5.99 7.80 -16.91
C ILE A 308 -6.22 7.28 -15.49
N TRP A 309 -7.45 7.36 -14.98
CA TRP A 309 -7.80 7.06 -13.60
C TRP A 309 -9.31 6.83 -13.46
N GLY A 310 -9.69 5.93 -12.54
CA GLY A 310 -11.06 5.71 -12.11
C GLY A 310 -11.64 4.40 -12.64
N GLY A 311 -12.30 3.66 -11.75
CA GLY A 311 -13.00 2.40 -12.05
C GLY A 311 -12.10 1.16 -11.97
N GLU A 312 -10.77 1.30 -12.07
CA GLU A 312 -9.84 0.17 -12.06
C GLU A 312 -9.83 -0.57 -10.73
N ASN A 313 -10.06 0.15 -9.63
CA ASN A 313 -10.11 -0.42 -8.30
C ASN A 313 -11.34 -1.33 -8.12
N LEU A 314 -12.50 -0.92 -8.65
CA LEU A 314 -13.73 -1.71 -8.62
C LEU A 314 -13.66 -2.89 -9.59
N GLU A 315 -13.17 -2.66 -10.81
CA GLU A 315 -12.97 -3.70 -11.83
C GLU A 315 -12.09 -4.84 -11.29
N MET A 316 -10.93 -4.49 -10.73
CA MET A 316 -10.03 -5.46 -10.12
C MET A 316 -10.69 -6.17 -8.94
N SER A 317 -11.43 -5.44 -8.09
CA SER A 317 -12.13 -6.05 -6.94
C SER A 317 -13.16 -7.09 -7.38
N PHE A 318 -13.97 -6.77 -8.39
CA PHE A 318 -14.99 -7.67 -8.91
C PHE A 318 -14.37 -8.92 -9.51
N ARG A 319 -13.35 -8.72 -10.33
CA ARG A 319 -12.59 -9.81 -10.92
C ARG A 319 -11.98 -10.75 -9.88
N ILE A 320 -11.31 -10.23 -8.86
CA ILE A 320 -10.68 -11.06 -7.81
C ILE A 320 -11.73 -11.97 -7.16
N TRP A 321 -12.88 -11.41 -6.76
CA TRP A 321 -13.93 -12.17 -6.11
C TRP A 321 -14.62 -13.17 -7.05
N GLN A 322 -14.95 -12.74 -8.28
CA GLN A 322 -15.69 -13.56 -9.24
C GLN A 322 -14.82 -14.64 -9.88
N CYS A 323 -13.49 -14.48 -9.87
CA CYS A 323 -12.53 -15.46 -10.38
C CYS A 323 -11.90 -16.34 -9.28
N GLY A 324 -12.47 -16.35 -8.07
CA GLY A 324 -12.11 -17.33 -7.02
C GLY A 324 -10.98 -16.92 -6.06
N GLY A 325 -10.51 -15.67 -6.13
CA GLY A 325 -9.61 -15.11 -5.12
C GLY A 325 -10.34 -14.47 -3.94
N SER A 326 -9.57 -13.77 -3.11
CA SER A 326 -10.11 -12.98 -2.01
C SER A 326 -9.47 -11.60 -1.95
N LEU A 327 -10.23 -10.62 -1.46
CA LEU A 327 -9.74 -9.26 -1.23
C LEU A 327 -9.88 -8.92 0.26
N GLU A 328 -8.76 -8.59 0.88
CA GLU A 328 -8.67 -8.49 2.35
C GLU A 328 -7.91 -7.23 2.79
N ILE A 329 -8.37 -6.59 3.87
CA ILE A 329 -7.65 -5.51 4.56
C ILE A 329 -6.92 -6.14 5.74
N VAL A 330 -5.59 -6.11 5.72
CA VAL A 330 -4.74 -6.67 6.78
C VAL A 330 -4.58 -5.62 7.87
N THR A 331 -5.30 -5.80 8.98
CA THR A 331 -5.44 -4.80 10.05
C THR A 331 -4.16 -4.50 10.84
N CYS A 332 -3.12 -5.34 10.71
CA CYS A 332 -1.81 -5.09 11.32
C CYS A 332 -0.87 -4.27 10.42
N SER A 333 -1.25 -4.03 9.15
CA SER A 333 -0.46 -3.26 8.20
C SER A 333 -1.06 -1.87 8.03
N HIS A 334 -0.24 -0.85 8.22
CA HIS A 334 -0.66 0.55 8.15
C HIS A 334 0.22 1.34 7.20
N VAL A 335 -0.39 2.11 6.31
CA VAL A 335 0.30 3.05 5.42
C VAL A 335 -0.48 4.36 5.36
N GLY A 336 0.19 5.46 5.70
CA GLY A 336 -0.38 6.79 5.57
C GLY A 336 -0.46 7.22 4.10
N HIS A 337 -1.52 7.93 3.75
CA HIS A 337 -1.74 8.47 2.41
C HIS A 337 -2.23 9.92 2.49
N VAL A 338 -1.67 10.81 1.66
CA VAL A 338 -2.12 12.20 1.56
C VAL A 338 -3.42 12.28 0.76
N PHE A 339 -4.56 12.44 1.43
CA PHE A 339 -5.85 12.56 0.76
C PHE A 339 -6.08 13.98 0.26
N ARG A 340 -6.21 14.13 -1.06
CA ARG A 340 -6.45 15.43 -1.71
C ARG A 340 -7.95 15.68 -1.87
N LYS A 341 -8.38 16.92 -1.67
CA LYS A 341 -9.77 17.34 -1.94
C LYS A 341 -10.07 17.46 -3.44
N ALA A 342 -9.05 17.73 -4.25
CA ALA A 342 -9.15 17.85 -5.71
C ALA A 342 -7.93 17.20 -6.40
N THR A 343 -8.11 16.78 -7.65
CA THR A 343 -7.02 16.23 -8.46
C THR A 343 -6.23 17.38 -9.13
N PRO A 344 -4.90 17.46 -9.00
CA PRO A 344 -4.10 18.50 -9.66
C PRO A 344 -3.82 18.20 -11.14
N TYR A 345 -4.25 17.05 -11.64
CA TYR A 345 -3.82 16.53 -12.93
C TYR A 345 -4.84 16.84 -14.02
N SER A 346 -4.34 17.07 -15.24
CA SER A 346 -5.20 17.23 -16.41
C SER A 346 -5.80 15.90 -16.84
N PHE A 347 -7.06 15.92 -17.27
CA PHE A 347 -7.76 14.79 -17.88
C PHE A 347 -8.07 15.14 -19.34
N PRO A 348 -7.34 14.59 -20.32
CA PRO A 348 -7.68 14.79 -21.73
C PRO A 348 -9.10 14.29 -22.00
N GLY A 349 -9.99 15.16 -22.49
CA GLY A 349 -11.43 14.86 -22.68
C GLY A 349 -12.33 15.09 -21.45
N GLY A 350 -11.75 15.48 -20.32
CA GLY A 350 -12.47 15.79 -19.09
C GLY A 350 -12.73 14.58 -18.19
N THR A 351 -12.71 14.81 -16.88
CA THR A 351 -12.79 13.79 -15.83
C THR A 351 -14.04 12.92 -15.95
N GLY A 352 -15.20 13.53 -16.22
CA GLY A 352 -16.46 12.80 -16.35
C GLY A 352 -16.48 11.81 -17.52
N GLN A 353 -15.97 12.20 -18.69
CA GLN A 353 -15.95 11.33 -19.86
C GLN A 353 -15.04 10.12 -19.64
N VAL A 354 -13.84 10.34 -19.08
CA VAL A 354 -12.86 9.28 -18.81
C VAL A 354 -13.39 8.29 -17.78
N ILE A 355 -13.82 8.77 -16.62
CA ILE A 355 -14.34 7.91 -15.54
C ILE A 355 -15.57 7.14 -16.03
N ASN A 356 -16.50 7.79 -16.73
CA ASN A 356 -17.69 7.12 -17.22
C ASN A 356 -17.37 6.07 -18.29
N LYS A 357 -16.37 6.30 -19.15
CA LYS A 357 -15.90 5.30 -20.11
C LYS A 357 -15.38 4.06 -19.37
N ASN A 358 -14.54 4.24 -18.35
CA ASN A 358 -13.98 3.15 -17.56
C ASN A 358 -15.07 2.39 -16.79
N ASN A 359 -15.96 3.13 -16.12
CA ASN A 359 -17.11 2.58 -15.41
C ASN A 359 -18.08 1.82 -16.33
N ARG A 360 -18.24 2.25 -17.57
CA ARG A 360 -19.01 1.48 -18.56
C ARG A 360 -18.34 0.15 -18.88
N ARG A 361 -17.02 0.14 -19.08
CA ARG A 361 -16.27 -1.10 -19.37
C ARG A 361 -16.39 -2.10 -18.23
N LEU A 362 -16.21 -1.65 -16.98
CA LEU A 362 -16.34 -2.54 -15.83
C LEU A 362 -17.78 -3.05 -15.67
N ALA A 363 -18.78 -2.20 -15.88
CA ALA A 363 -20.18 -2.58 -15.74
C ALA A 363 -20.62 -3.60 -16.80
N GLU A 364 -20.19 -3.42 -18.05
CA GLU A 364 -20.52 -4.36 -19.13
C GLU A 364 -19.90 -5.75 -18.95
N VAL A 365 -18.74 -5.84 -18.29
CA VAL A 365 -18.02 -7.11 -18.12
C VAL A 365 -18.41 -7.82 -16.82
N TRP A 366 -18.57 -7.08 -15.71
CA TRP A 366 -18.56 -7.67 -14.37
C TRP A 366 -19.87 -7.52 -13.58
N MET A 367 -20.86 -6.79 -14.10
CA MET A 367 -22.07 -6.46 -13.33
C MET A 367 -23.35 -7.13 -13.86
N ASP A 368 -23.31 -7.92 -14.94
CA ASP A 368 -24.47 -8.64 -15.46
C ASP A 368 -25.74 -7.76 -15.53
N GLU A 369 -26.86 -8.18 -14.93
CA GLU A 369 -28.10 -7.39 -14.84
C GLU A 369 -27.98 -6.17 -13.90
N PHE A 370 -27.02 -6.14 -12.99
CA PHE A 370 -26.83 -5.02 -12.05
C PHE A 370 -26.30 -3.76 -12.74
N LYS A 371 -25.75 -3.87 -13.96
CA LYS A 371 -25.34 -2.69 -14.76
C LYS A 371 -26.52 -1.75 -15.03
N ASP A 372 -27.75 -2.28 -15.06
CA ASP A 372 -28.95 -1.48 -15.24
C ASP A 372 -29.05 -0.37 -14.17
N PHE A 373 -28.73 -0.65 -12.90
CA PHE A 373 -28.73 0.36 -11.84
C PHE A 373 -27.75 1.49 -12.12
N PHE A 374 -26.57 1.17 -12.64
CA PHE A 374 -25.56 2.16 -13.01
C PHE A 374 -26.07 3.10 -14.11
N TYR A 375 -26.69 2.54 -15.15
CA TYR A 375 -27.23 3.32 -16.26
C TYR A 375 -28.49 4.12 -15.92
N ILE A 376 -29.34 3.61 -15.04
CA ILE A 376 -30.52 4.35 -14.53
C ILE A 376 -30.06 5.62 -13.80
N ILE A 377 -29.02 5.51 -12.98
CA ILE A 377 -28.53 6.60 -12.13
C ILE A 377 -27.59 7.56 -12.89
N SER A 378 -27.09 7.13 -14.06
CA SER A 378 -26.20 7.90 -14.93
C SER A 378 -26.83 8.11 -16.33
N PRO A 379 -27.96 8.85 -16.42
CA PRO A 379 -28.79 8.93 -17.64
C PRO A 379 -28.12 9.64 -18.82
N GLU A 380 -27.09 10.46 -18.53
CA GLU A 380 -26.17 11.05 -19.51
C GLU A 380 -25.38 10.02 -20.34
N LEU A 381 -25.31 8.76 -19.88
CA LEU A 381 -24.63 7.70 -20.64
C LEU A 381 -25.58 7.06 -21.66
N PRO A 382 -25.18 6.92 -22.93
CA PRO A 382 -26.00 6.27 -23.94
C PRO A 382 -26.14 4.78 -23.57
N HIS A 383 -27.37 4.38 -23.23
CA HIS A 383 -27.77 2.98 -23.05
C HIS A 383 -28.63 2.54 -24.23
N THR A 384 -28.29 1.42 -24.87
CA THR A 384 -29.00 0.87 -26.03
C THR A 384 -30.39 0.32 -25.71
N SER A 385 -30.82 0.27 -24.44
CA SER A 385 -32.14 -0.27 -24.03
C SER A 385 -33.04 0.69 -23.25
N LYS A 386 -32.98 2.01 -23.52
CA LYS A 386 -33.78 3.04 -22.80
C LYS A 386 -35.30 2.78 -22.75
N GLN A 387 -35.86 1.88 -23.57
CA GLN A 387 -37.31 1.67 -23.68
C GLN A 387 -37.88 0.53 -22.80
N TYR A 388 -37.09 -0.47 -22.38
CA TYR A 388 -37.59 -1.60 -21.59
C TYR A 388 -37.48 -1.41 -20.05
N MET A 389 -36.51 -0.62 -19.57
CA MET A 389 -36.20 -0.51 -18.14
C MET A 389 -37.23 0.25 -17.29
N LYS A 390 -37.92 1.27 -17.86
CA LYS A 390 -38.96 2.00 -17.11
C LYS A 390 -40.09 1.09 -16.61
N CYS A 391 -40.35 -0.03 -17.31
CA CYS A 391 -41.38 -1.00 -16.95
C CYS A 391 -40.91 -1.97 -15.84
N ILE A 392 -39.63 -2.37 -15.84
CA ILE A 392 -39.07 -3.34 -14.88
C ILE A 392 -38.89 -2.73 -13.48
N ILE A 393 -38.44 -1.47 -13.38
CA ILE A 393 -38.22 -0.80 -12.09
C ILE A 393 -39.52 -0.63 -11.31
N LYS A 394 -40.62 -0.30 -12.02
CA LYS A 394 -41.94 -0.14 -11.39
C LYS A 394 -42.42 -1.47 -10.78
N ASN A 395 -42.08 -2.60 -11.38
CA ASN A 395 -42.45 -3.93 -10.87
C ASN A 395 -41.48 -4.47 -9.81
N ARG A 396 -40.18 -4.15 -9.85
CA ARG A 396 -39.21 -4.64 -8.85
C ARG A 396 -39.23 -3.85 -7.54
N LEU A 397 -39.45 -2.53 -7.56
CA LEU A 397 -39.55 -1.74 -6.32
C LEU A 397 -40.85 -2.00 -5.54
N MET A 398 -41.93 -2.41 -6.22
CA MET A 398 -43.19 -2.82 -5.56
C MET A 398 -43.09 -4.17 -4.84
N ASN A 399 -42.05 -4.97 -5.11
CA ASN A 399 -41.83 -6.26 -4.43
C ASN A 399 -40.85 -6.17 -3.25
N TYR A 400 -40.30 -4.98 -2.97
CA TYR A 400 -39.34 -4.73 -1.88
C TYR A 400 -39.85 -3.70 -0.86
N PHE A 401 -41.12 -3.29 -0.94
CA PHE A 401 -41.81 -2.49 0.08
C PHE A 401 -43.04 -3.22 0.61
#